data_AF-A0A7C3WQ61-F1
#
_entry.id   AF-A0A7C3WQ61-F1
#
_cell.length_a   1.000
_cell.length_b   1.000
_cell.length_c   1.000
_cell.angle_alpha   90.00
_cell.angle_beta   90.00
_cell.angle_gamma   90.00
#
_symmetry.space_group_name_H-M   'P 1'
#
loop_
_entity.id
_entity.type
_entity.pdbx_description
1 polymer ?
#
loop_
_entity_poly.entity_id
_entity_poly.type
_entity_poly.pdbx_seq_one_letter_code
_entity_poly.pdbx_strand_id
1 'polypeptide(L)'
;MRKFFKYGLLIAILTSLMISVIIAQKSFFTSFEGNKKPEKLENLLQKLIEVYSKGENAESFAETNGIFYKEGKVRVVIELINEQANIPEGYGVVIEKRYKNMVQALVPIENLEALSKSPLVKFIRIPKEPILMMKLV
;
A
#
# COMPACT_ATOMS: atom_id res chain seq x y z
N MET A 1 -30.03 -31.93 -47.17
CA MET A 1 -29.34 -31.46 -45.95
C MET A 1 -28.92 -29.99 -46.12
N ARG A 2 -29.73 -29.03 -45.65
CA ARG A 2 -29.44 -27.57 -45.69
C ARG A 2 -30.05 -26.92 -44.43
N LYS A 3 -29.45 -27.12 -43.26
CA LYS A 3 -29.90 -26.46 -42.01
C LYS A 3 -28.78 -25.93 -41.10
N PHE A 4 -27.50 -26.09 -41.45
CA PHE A 4 -26.39 -25.71 -40.55
C PHE A 4 -25.80 -24.30 -40.77
N PHE A 5 -26.16 -23.61 -41.85
CA PHE A 5 -25.52 -22.33 -42.20
C PHE A 5 -26.08 -21.10 -41.47
N LYS A 6 -27.20 -21.22 -40.74
CA LYS A 6 -27.88 -20.07 -40.11
C LYS A 6 -27.35 -19.66 -38.74
N TYR A 7 -26.55 -20.52 -38.08
CA TYR A 7 -26.08 -20.28 -36.70
C TYR A 7 -24.71 -19.60 -36.62
N GLY A 8 -23.89 -19.65 -37.68
CA GLY A 8 -22.56 -19.02 -37.68
C GLY A 8 -22.59 -17.50 -37.60
N LEU A 9 -23.61 -16.85 -38.19
CA LEU A 9 -23.74 -15.40 -38.20
C LEU A 9 -24.23 -14.84 -36.85
N LEU A 10 -25.04 -15.61 -36.11
CA LEU A 10 -25.58 -15.19 -34.80
C LEU A 10 -24.53 -15.23 -33.68
N ILE A 11 -23.58 -16.16 -33.73
CA ILE A 11 -22.55 -16.30 -32.70
C ILE A 11 -21.53 -15.15 -32.79
N ALA A 12 -21.18 -14.71 -34.00
CA ALA A 12 -20.21 -13.63 -34.21
C ALA A 12 -20.70 -12.25 -33.70
N ILE A 13 -22.01 -12.00 -33.77
CA ILE A 13 -22.61 -10.74 -33.29
C ILE A 13 -22.62 -10.69 -31.75
N LEU A 14 -22.88 -11.82 -31.09
CA LEU A 14 -22.91 -11.90 -29.63
C LEU A 14 -21.53 -11.70 -29.00
N THR A 15 -20.47 -12.22 -29.61
CA THR A 15 -19.10 -12.03 -29.11
C THR A 15 -18.61 -10.59 -29.31
N SER A 16 -18.97 -9.96 -30.43
CA SER A 16 -18.61 -8.56 -30.69
C SER A 16 -19.24 -7.60 -29.67
N LEU A 17 -20.45 -7.90 -29.17
CA LEU A 17 -21.13 -7.04 -28.20
C LEU A 17 -20.46 -7.09 -26.80
N MET A 18 -20.00 -8.28 -26.38
CA MET A 18 -19.36 -8.47 -25.08
C MET A 18 -17.98 -7.81 -24.98
N ILE A 19 -17.21 -7.77 -26.08
CA ILE A 19 -15.89 -7.13 -26.11
C ILE A 19 -16.00 -5.62 -25.88
N SER A 20 -17.01 -4.96 -26.45
CA SER A 20 -17.25 -3.52 -26.27
C SER A 20 -17.56 -3.13 -24.82
N VAL A 21 -18.30 -3.98 -24.09
CA VAL A 21 -18.61 -3.78 -22.68
C VAL A 21 -17.37 -3.90 -21.78
N ILE A 22 -16.43 -4.78 -22.13
CA ILE A 22 -15.16 -4.93 -21.41
C ILE A 22 -14.26 -3.71 -21.65
N ILE A 23 -14.20 -3.21 -22.89
CA ILE A 23 -13.39 -2.03 -23.22
C ILE A 23 -13.95 -0.77 -22.53
N ALA A 24 -15.27 -0.63 -22.44
CA ALA A 24 -15.92 0.49 -21.73
C ALA A 24 -15.73 0.45 -20.20
N GLN A 25 -15.63 -0.74 -19.60
CA GLN A 25 -15.29 -0.85 -18.18
C GLN A 25 -13.82 -0.54 -17.89
N LYS A 26 -12.92 -0.90 -18.82
CA LYS A 26 -11.48 -0.64 -18.68
C LYS A 26 -11.16 0.86 -18.65
N SER A 27 -11.88 1.66 -19.44
CA SER A 27 -11.70 3.13 -19.42
C SER A 27 -12.29 3.80 -18.18
N PHE A 28 -13.33 3.23 -17.56
CA PHE A 28 -13.90 3.77 -16.31
C PHE A 28 -12.99 3.59 -15.09
N PHE A 29 -12.16 2.55 -15.08
CA PHE A 29 -11.22 2.31 -13.97
C PHE A 29 -9.98 3.21 -13.96
N THR A 30 -9.71 3.93 -15.06
CA THR A 30 -8.52 4.79 -15.17
C THR A 30 -8.72 6.23 -14.67
N SER A 31 -9.93 6.60 -14.21
CA SER A 31 -10.28 7.99 -13.91
C SER A 31 -10.29 8.36 -12.41
N PHE A 32 -9.64 7.58 -11.54
CA PHE A 32 -9.54 7.88 -10.11
C PHE A 32 -8.16 8.34 -9.62
N GLU A 33 -7.28 8.82 -10.51
CA GLU A 33 -6.10 9.57 -10.07
C GLU A 33 -6.41 11.06 -9.93
N GLY A 34 -7.27 11.36 -8.96
CA GLY A 34 -7.32 12.68 -8.34
C GLY A 34 -6.19 12.76 -7.33
N ASN A 35 -5.33 13.76 -7.49
CA ASN A 35 -4.25 14.22 -6.61
C ASN A 35 -4.65 14.25 -5.11
N LYS A 36 -4.69 13.08 -4.47
CA LYS A 36 -5.04 12.87 -3.07
C LYS A 36 -3.80 12.40 -2.34
N LYS A 37 -3.53 13.04 -1.20
CA LYS A 37 -2.58 12.58 -0.17
C LYS A 37 -2.62 11.05 -0.06
N PRO A 38 -1.48 10.35 0.16
CA PRO A 38 -1.50 8.90 0.29
C PRO A 38 -2.43 8.50 1.43
N GLU A 39 -3.66 8.13 1.08
CA GLU A 39 -4.77 7.92 2.02
C GLU A 39 -4.47 6.76 2.98
N LYS A 40 -3.54 5.90 2.60
CA LYS A 40 -3.12 4.71 3.32
C LYS A 40 -1.91 4.93 4.24
N LEU A 41 -1.47 6.17 4.45
CA LEU A 41 -0.32 6.48 5.29
C LEU A 41 -0.68 7.52 6.35
N GLU A 42 -0.30 7.28 7.59
CA GLU A 42 -0.49 8.25 8.68
C GLU A 42 0.22 9.58 8.39
N ASN A 43 -0.43 10.70 8.70
CA ASN A 43 0.08 12.06 8.41
C ASN A 43 1.48 12.32 8.99
N LEU A 44 1.81 11.74 10.15
CA LEU A 44 3.11 11.96 10.78
C LEU A 44 4.23 11.23 10.03
N LEU A 45 3.94 10.06 9.45
CA LEU A 45 4.85 9.35 8.56
C LEU A 45 5.02 10.10 7.23
N GLN A 46 3.97 10.73 6.70
CA GLN A 46 4.08 11.60 5.51
C GLN A 46 5.05 12.77 5.76
N LYS A 47 4.89 13.48 6.89
CA LYS A 47 5.81 14.57 7.27
C LYS A 47 7.25 14.09 7.43
N LEU A 48 7.44 12.91 8.02
CA LEU A 48 8.78 12.33 8.16
C LEU A 48 9.42 12.05 6.79
N ILE A 49 8.65 11.53 5.82
CA ILE A 49 9.11 11.33 4.43
C ILE A 49 9.45 12.66 3.76
N GLU A 50 8.65 13.71 3.97
CA GLU A 50 8.93 15.05 3.44
C GLU A 50 10.25 15.62 3.97
N VAL A 51 10.49 15.53 5.29
CA VAL A 51 11.75 15.97 5.93
C VAL A 51 12.93 15.20 5.33
N TYR A 52 12.81 13.88 5.22
CA TYR A 52 13.83 13.03 4.60
C TYR A 52 14.12 13.41 3.14
N SER A 53 13.06 13.65 2.35
CA SER A 53 13.18 13.97 0.92
C SER A 53 13.83 15.33 0.67
N LYS A 54 13.74 16.26 1.63
CA LYS A 54 14.44 17.56 1.57
C LYS A 54 15.91 17.48 2.01
N GLY A 55 16.39 16.32 2.46
CA GLY A 55 17.72 16.16 3.03
C GLY A 55 17.86 16.81 4.42
N GLU A 56 16.74 17.07 5.10
CA GLU A 56 16.72 17.56 6.47
C GLU A 56 16.95 16.42 7.47
N ASN A 57 17.15 16.74 8.75
CA ASN A 57 17.44 15.74 9.78
C ASN A 57 16.18 14.94 10.19
N ALA A 58 15.91 13.86 9.46
CA ALA A 58 14.79 12.95 9.70
C ALA A 58 14.86 12.24 11.06
N GLU A 59 16.06 11.97 11.57
CA GLU A 59 16.26 11.33 12.89
C GLU A 59 15.80 12.26 14.02
N SER A 60 16.19 13.53 13.99
CA SER A 60 15.76 14.52 14.96
C SER A 60 14.25 14.77 14.91
N PHE A 61 13.67 14.79 13.70
CA PHE A 61 12.21 14.88 13.54
C PHE A 61 11.52 13.65 14.15
N ALA A 62 12.02 12.44 13.88
CA ALA A 62 11.47 11.21 14.41
C ALA A 62 11.51 11.17 15.94
N GLU A 63 12.65 11.49 16.55
CA GLU A 63 12.82 11.53 18.00
C GLU A 63 11.84 12.51 18.67
N THR A 64 11.76 13.74 18.16
CA THR A 64 10.85 14.78 18.68
C THR A 64 9.39 14.35 18.63
N ASN A 65 9.02 13.51 17.65
CA ASN A 65 7.66 13.04 17.43
C ASN A 65 7.41 11.62 17.97
N GLY A 66 8.35 11.04 18.73
CA GLY A 66 8.20 9.71 19.33
C GLY A 66 8.16 8.57 18.30
N ILE A 67 8.72 8.78 17.12
CA ILE A 67 8.80 7.79 16.04
C ILE A 67 10.12 7.03 16.20
N PHE A 68 10.06 5.71 16.24
CA PHE A 68 11.30 4.92 16.17
C PHE A 68 11.88 4.99 14.75
N TYR A 69 13.03 5.64 14.64
CA TYR A 69 13.83 5.75 13.42
C TYR A 69 15.27 5.35 13.72
N LYS A 70 15.82 4.40 12.98
CA LYS A 70 17.21 3.96 13.13
C LYS A 70 17.73 3.42 11.81
N GLU A 71 18.94 3.82 11.42
CA GLU A 71 19.61 3.32 10.21
C GLU A 71 18.74 3.43 8.94
N GLY A 72 18.04 4.56 8.78
CA GLY A 72 17.15 4.80 7.63
C GLY A 72 15.81 4.06 7.69
N LYS A 73 15.54 3.28 8.73
CA LYS A 73 14.31 2.50 8.87
C LYS A 73 13.40 3.05 9.95
N VAL A 74 12.10 3.03 9.67
CA VAL A 74 11.03 3.44 10.58
C VAL A 74 10.30 2.20 11.08
N ARG A 75 10.02 2.13 12.39
CA ARG A 75 9.11 1.12 12.92
C ARG A 75 7.66 1.52 12.68
N VAL A 76 6.92 0.68 11.98
CA VAL A 76 5.52 0.91 11.65
C VAL A 76 4.68 -0.34 11.92
N VAL A 77 3.37 -0.14 12.01
CA VAL A 77 2.36 -1.19 11.89
C VAL A 77 1.72 -1.05 10.51
N ILE A 78 1.85 -2.11 9.71
CA ILE A 78 1.23 -2.26 8.40
C ILE A 78 -0.04 -3.07 8.59
N GLU A 79 -1.18 -2.46 8.32
CA GLU A 79 -2.47 -3.13 8.23
C GLU A 79 -2.66 -3.64 6.81
N LEU A 80 -2.80 -4.96 6.66
CA LEU A 80 -3.05 -5.64 5.42
C LEU A 80 -4.56 -5.80 5.18
N ILE A 81 -4.93 -6.03 3.93
CA ILE A 81 -6.34 -6.16 3.52
C ILE A 81 -7.07 -7.33 4.19
N ASN A 82 -6.37 -8.39 4.60
CA ASN A 82 -6.88 -9.54 5.32
C ASN A 82 -5.74 -10.30 6.02
N GLU A 83 -6.07 -11.36 6.76
CA GLU A 83 -5.10 -12.13 7.55
C GLU A 83 -4.18 -13.03 6.71
N GLN A 84 -4.62 -13.41 5.50
CA GLN A 84 -3.88 -14.26 4.58
C GLN A 84 -2.91 -13.47 3.70
N ALA A 85 -3.06 -12.14 3.64
CA ALA A 85 -2.18 -11.27 2.89
C ALA A 85 -0.77 -11.23 3.51
N ASN A 86 0.23 -11.15 2.63
CA ASN A 86 1.62 -10.99 3.00
C ASN A 86 2.14 -9.62 2.58
N ILE A 87 3.18 -9.15 3.27
CA ILE A 87 3.91 -7.97 2.83
C ILE A 87 4.59 -8.35 1.51
N PRO A 88 4.42 -7.57 0.42
CA PRO A 88 5.10 -7.86 -0.81
C PRO A 88 6.62 -7.75 -0.63
N GLU A 89 7.37 -8.56 -1.37
CA GLU A 89 8.83 -8.51 -1.36
C GLU A 89 9.35 -7.25 -2.07
N GLY A 90 10.65 -6.97 -1.93
CA GLY A 90 11.31 -5.87 -2.63
C GLY A 90 11.29 -4.51 -1.92
N TYR A 91 10.58 -4.38 -0.79
CA TYR A 91 10.51 -3.13 -0.02
C TYR A 91 11.54 -3.05 1.14
N GLY A 92 12.42 -4.05 1.28
CA GLY A 92 13.43 -4.08 2.36
C GLY A 92 12.83 -4.16 3.78
N VAL A 93 11.61 -4.67 3.89
CA VAL A 93 10.85 -4.74 5.14
C VAL A 93 11.41 -5.85 6.03
N VAL A 94 11.70 -5.51 7.29
CA VAL A 94 12.10 -6.47 8.32
C VAL A 94 10.94 -6.65 9.29
N ILE A 95 10.29 -7.81 9.24
CA ILE A 95 9.13 -8.12 10.10
C ILE A 95 9.61 -8.37 11.53
N GLU A 96 9.03 -7.67 12.49
CA GLU A 96 9.30 -7.87 13.93
C GLU A 96 8.20 -8.73 14.57
N LYS A 97 6.93 -8.43 14.29
CA LYS A 97 5.77 -9.14 14.86
C LYS A 97 4.61 -9.16 13.86
N ARG A 98 3.79 -10.22 13.93
CA ARG A 98 2.53 -10.31 13.20
C ARG A 98 1.40 -10.66 14.16
N TYR A 99 0.28 -9.97 14.01
CA TYR A 99 -0.97 -10.29 14.69
C TYR A 99 -2.12 -10.12 13.70
N LYS A 100 -2.70 -11.25 13.26
CA LYS A 100 -3.76 -11.24 12.23
C LYS A 100 -3.28 -10.50 10.97
N ASN A 101 -4.04 -9.51 10.52
CA ASN A 101 -3.73 -8.65 9.38
C ASN A 101 -2.82 -7.46 9.73
N MET A 102 -2.29 -7.36 10.95
CA MET A 102 -1.36 -6.31 11.36
C MET A 102 0.05 -6.85 11.47
N VAL A 103 1.00 -6.16 10.84
CA VAL A 103 2.42 -6.51 10.87
C VAL A 103 3.22 -5.34 11.39
N GLN A 104 3.89 -5.54 12.53
CA GLN A 104 4.90 -4.60 12.99
C GLN A 104 6.22 -4.91 12.27
N ALA A 105 6.82 -3.89 11.67
CA ALA A 105 8.03 -4.06 10.89
C ALA A 105 8.88 -2.79 10.88
N LEU A 106 10.16 -2.97 10.58
CA LEU A 106 11.08 -1.91 10.20
C LEU A 106 11.05 -1.75 8.68
N VAL A 107 10.71 -0.56 8.20
CA VAL A 107 10.59 -0.25 6.77
C VAL A 107 11.56 0.88 6.42
N PRO A 108 12.40 0.73 5.38
CA PRO A 108 13.21 1.84 4.87
C PRO A 108 12.32 3.04 4.54
N ILE A 109 12.71 4.24 4.98
CA ILE A 109 11.91 5.45 4.84
C ILE A 109 11.58 5.77 3.38
N GLU A 110 12.53 5.51 2.48
CA GLU A 110 12.40 5.66 1.03
C GLU A 110 11.32 4.75 0.42
N ASN A 111 10.98 3.64 1.09
CA ASN A 111 10.03 2.65 0.59
C ASN A 111 8.64 2.79 1.21
N LEU A 112 8.45 3.62 2.24
CA LEU A 112 7.17 3.74 2.95
C LEU A 112 6.03 4.18 2.03
N GLU A 113 6.27 5.20 1.19
CA GLU A 113 5.25 5.70 0.28
C GLU A 113 4.89 4.64 -0.77
N ALA A 114 5.89 4.01 -1.39
CA ALA A 114 5.70 2.96 -2.38
C ALA A 114 4.96 1.75 -1.79
N LEU A 115 5.30 1.35 -0.57
CA LEU A 115 4.63 0.27 0.15
C LEU A 115 3.16 0.61 0.45
N SER A 116 2.85 1.86 0.81
CA SER A 116 1.48 2.31 1.09
C SER A 116 0.56 2.22 -0.14
N LYS A 117 1.12 2.31 -1.35
CA LYS A 117 0.40 2.20 -2.63
C LYS A 117 0.07 0.75 -3.01
N SER A 118 0.65 -0.23 -2.32
CA SER A 118 0.38 -1.64 -2.58
C SER A 118 -1.11 -1.98 -2.43
N PRO A 119 -1.69 -2.82 -3.30
CA PRO A 119 -3.07 -3.27 -3.17
C PRO A 119 -3.28 -4.16 -1.94
N LEU A 120 -2.22 -4.80 -1.42
CA LEU A 120 -2.28 -5.66 -0.24
C LEU A 120 -2.23 -4.87 1.08
N VAL A 121 -1.83 -3.60 1.01
CA VAL A 121 -1.74 -2.70 2.17
C VAL A 121 -3.03 -1.89 2.27
N LYS A 122 -3.66 -1.98 3.43
CA LYS A 122 -4.84 -1.19 3.80
C LYS A 122 -4.42 0.14 4.43
N PHE A 123 -3.47 0.12 5.36
CA PHE A 123 -2.99 1.32 6.04
C PHE A 123 -1.60 1.11 6.66
N ILE A 124 -0.80 2.18 6.79
CA ILE A 124 0.49 2.17 7.50
C ILE A 124 0.47 3.27 8.55
N ARG A 125 0.78 2.90 9.79
CA ARG A 125 0.74 3.79 10.96
C ARG A 125 1.86 3.54 11.93
N ILE A 126 2.09 4.48 12.82
CA ILE A 126 3.00 4.34 13.96
C ILE A 126 2.39 3.34 14.97
N PRO A 127 3.20 2.51 15.65
CA PRO A 127 2.71 1.65 16.74
C PRO A 127 2.01 2.48 17.83
N LYS A 128 0.85 2.00 18.31
CA LYS A 128 0.00 2.72 19.30
C LYS A 128 0.37 2.43 20.76
N GLU A 129 1.50 1.77 21.01
CA GLU A 129 2.02 1.57 22.34
C GLU A 129 3.31 2.38 22.49
N PRO A 130 3.43 3.22 23.54
CA PRO A 130 4.68 3.88 23.83
C PRO A 130 5.73 2.83 24.16
N ILE A 131 6.97 3.07 23.71
CA ILE A 131 8.13 2.37 24.26
C ILE A 131 8.14 2.73 25.75
N LEU A 132 7.84 1.78 26.63
CA LEU A 132 8.18 1.91 28.03
C LEU A 132 9.71 1.97 28.11
N MET A 133 10.23 3.19 28.04
CA MET A 133 11.63 3.47 28.31
C MET A 133 11.79 3.35 29.83
N MET A 134 12.03 2.14 30.32
CA MET A 134 12.57 1.98 31.66
C MET A 134 13.91 2.72 31.68
N LYS A 135 13.94 3.88 32.36
CA LYS A 135 15.18 4.46 32.84
C LYS A 135 15.82 3.42 33.75
N LEU A 136 16.92 2.82 33.31
CA LEU A 136 17.84 2.17 34.23
C LEU A 136 18.49 3.31 35.03
N VAL A 137 18.11 3.39 36.31
CA VAL A 137 18.79 4.18 37.33
C VAL A 137 20.01 3.39 37.80
#